data_AF-A0A257NQR4-F1
#
_entry.id   AF-A0A257NQR4-F1
#
_cell.length_a   1.000
_cell.length_b   1.000
_cell.length_c   1.000
_cell.angle_alpha   90.00
_cell.angle_beta   90.00
_cell.angle_gamma   90.00
#
_symmetry.space_group_name_H-M   'P 1'
#
loop_
_entity.id
_entity.type
_entity.pdbx_description
1 polymer ?
#
loop_
_entity_poly.entity_id
_entity_poly.type
_entity_poly.pdbx_seq_one_letter_code
_entity_poly.pdbx_strand_id
1 'polypeptide(L)'
;MFDIARHSRLALVLCFAGFLPACGAKNAALDVATRATAARPHFSLDTPVAKIAADQRGKAVLDRDIPKLMANRSYPMFEDMSLDQIASVSGGQLTRAKLDLLQADLAQISTAQPTTQ
;
A
#
# COMPACT_ATOMS: atom_id res chain seq x y z
N MET A 1 -12.92 28.26 18.88
CA MET A 1 -13.46 29.46 18.19
C MET A 1 -12.58 30.64 18.54
N PHE A 2 -11.47 30.79 17.80
CA PHE A 2 -10.56 31.94 17.66
C PHE A 2 -9.84 31.68 16.31
N ASP A 3 -10.37 32.25 15.23
CA ASP A 3 -9.82 33.41 14.50
C ASP A 3 -8.88 32.94 13.36
N ILE A 4 -9.36 32.80 12.13
CA ILE A 4 -9.50 33.83 11.08
C ILE A 4 -8.15 34.48 10.71
N ALA A 5 -7.64 34.03 9.56
CA ALA A 5 -6.95 34.83 8.56
C ALA A 5 -5.61 35.52 8.89
N ARG A 6 -4.90 35.81 7.80
CA ARG A 6 -3.99 36.97 7.68
C ARG A 6 -2.51 36.75 8.04
N HIS A 7 -1.86 35.79 7.40
CA HIS A 7 -0.44 35.92 7.05
C HIS A 7 -0.24 35.29 5.65
N SER A 8 -0.72 35.84 4.54
CA SER A 8 -0.31 37.12 3.93
C SER A 8 1.18 37.42 4.11
N ARG A 9 2.01 36.69 3.36
CA ARG A 9 3.31 37.16 2.87
C ARG A 9 3.33 36.87 1.38
N LEU A 10 2.59 37.67 0.60
CA LEU A 10 3.21 38.63 -0.31
C LEU A 10 4.62 38.22 -0.76
N ALA A 11 4.64 37.70 -1.99
CA ALA A 11 5.60 37.98 -3.05
C ALA A 11 6.93 38.63 -2.64
N LEU A 12 8.03 37.93 -2.93
CA LEU A 12 9.21 38.60 -3.44
C LEU A 12 9.79 37.76 -4.59
N VAL A 13 9.37 38.14 -5.79
CA VAL A 13 9.98 37.78 -7.07
C VAL A 13 11.39 38.37 -7.09
N LEU A 14 12.41 37.52 -7.13
CA LEU A 14 13.77 37.93 -7.50
C LEU A 14 14.01 37.55 -8.95
N CYS A 15 13.96 38.59 -9.78
CA CYS A 15 14.40 38.65 -11.16
C CYS A 15 15.87 38.22 -11.26
N PHE A 16 16.17 37.15 -12.00
CA PHE A 16 17.50 36.96 -12.57
C PHE A 16 17.34 36.89 -14.09
N ALA A 17 17.66 38.01 -14.74
CA ALA A 17 17.73 38.16 -16.18
C ALA A 17 19.17 37.96 -16.63
N GLY A 18 19.42 37.02 -17.55
CA GLY A 18 20.73 36.82 -18.14
C GLY A 18 20.80 35.72 -19.19
N PHE A 19 20.74 36.14 -20.47
CA PHE A 19 21.46 35.58 -21.64
C PHE A 19 20.93 34.32 -22.38
N LEU A 20 20.72 34.49 -23.70
CA LEU A 20 20.15 33.58 -24.74
C LEU A 20 21.25 32.71 -25.44
N PRO A 21 20.99 31.96 -26.54
CA PRO A 21 20.06 30.85 -26.79
C PRO A 21 20.78 29.60 -27.35
N ALA A 22 20.33 28.39 -27.01
CA ALA A 22 20.70 27.18 -27.76
C ALA A 22 19.48 26.27 -27.93
N CYS A 23 19.04 26.11 -29.17
CA CYS A 23 18.05 25.11 -29.58
C CYS A 23 18.58 23.71 -29.25
N GLY A 24 18.20 23.19 -28.09
CA GLY A 24 18.31 21.78 -27.74
C GLY A 24 16.94 21.12 -27.85
N ALA A 25 16.53 20.77 -29.07
CA ALA A 25 15.41 19.85 -29.28
C ALA A 25 15.82 18.46 -28.78
N LYS A 26 15.38 18.10 -27.56
CA LYS A 26 15.36 16.72 -27.06
C LYS A 26 14.07 16.50 -26.28
N ASN A 27 13.07 15.98 -27.01
CA ASN A 27 12.03 15.08 -26.53
C ASN A 27 11.35 15.44 -25.21
N ALA A 28 10.30 16.26 -25.29
CA ALA A 28 9.20 16.21 -24.32
C ALA A 28 8.34 14.96 -24.59
N ALA A 29 8.94 13.78 -24.39
CA ALA A 29 8.18 12.65 -23.89
C ALA A 29 8.07 12.82 -22.37
N LEU A 30 6.91 12.51 -21.82
CA LEU A 30 6.59 12.44 -20.38
C LEU A 30 6.17 13.79 -19.77
N ASP A 31 4.88 14.09 -19.86
CA ASP A 31 4.05 14.19 -18.65
C ASP A 31 2.57 14.05 -19.03
N VAL A 32 2.19 12.88 -19.55
CA VAL A 32 0.84 12.41 -19.21
C VAL A 32 1.00 11.93 -17.78
N ALA A 33 0.72 12.85 -16.84
CA ALA A 33 0.33 12.51 -15.50
C ALA A 33 -0.90 11.59 -15.59
N THR A 34 -0.64 10.32 -15.87
CA THR A 34 -1.49 9.24 -15.41
C THR A 34 -1.50 9.43 -13.91
N ARG A 35 -2.54 10.12 -13.44
CA ARG A 35 -3.08 9.91 -12.12
C ARG A 35 -3.44 8.43 -12.09
N ALA A 36 -2.43 7.59 -11.84
CA ALA A 36 -2.62 6.22 -11.48
C ALA A 36 -3.43 6.34 -10.20
N THR A 37 -4.75 6.25 -10.32
CA THR A 37 -5.55 5.61 -9.29
C THR A 37 -4.83 4.31 -9.04
N ALA A 38 -3.96 4.30 -8.03
CA ALA A 38 -3.22 3.12 -7.64
C ALA A 38 -4.30 2.09 -7.33
N ALA A 39 -4.50 1.16 -8.26
CA ALA A 39 -5.46 0.09 -8.10
C ALA A 39 -5.14 -0.56 -6.76
N ARG A 40 -6.11 -0.55 -5.85
CA ARG A 40 -5.89 -1.05 -4.51
C ARG A 40 -5.51 -2.53 -4.64
N PRO A 41 -4.40 -2.97 -4.01
CA PRO A 41 -3.99 -4.35 -4.11
C PRO A 41 -5.10 -5.26 -3.58
N HIS A 42 -5.49 -6.23 -4.41
CA HIS A 42 -6.42 -7.27 -4.03
C HIS A 42 -5.63 -8.39 -3.34
N PHE A 43 -5.96 -8.68 -2.08
CA PHE A 43 -5.30 -9.69 -1.26
C PHE A 43 -6.23 -10.89 -1.11
N SER A 44 -5.66 -12.08 -1.28
CA SER A 44 -6.35 -13.36 -1.12
C SER A 44 -5.45 -14.34 -0.36
N LEU A 45 -5.98 -15.50 0.04
CA LEU A 45 -5.21 -16.56 0.70
C LEU A 45 -4.09 -17.15 -0.17
N ASP A 46 -4.18 -16.98 -1.49
CA ASP A 46 -3.17 -17.39 -2.47
C ASP A 46 -2.05 -16.33 -2.66
N THR A 47 -2.24 -15.12 -2.13
CA THR A 47 -1.23 -14.06 -2.21
C THR A 47 -0.06 -14.37 -1.27
N PRO A 48 1.21 -14.15 -1.70
CA PRO A 48 2.36 -14.32 -0.83
C PRO A 48 2.24 -13.48 0.45
N VAL A 49 2.60 -14.06 1.59
CA VAL A 49 2.47 -13.38 2.90
C VAL A 49 3.23 -12.05 2.92
N ALA A 50 4.43 -12.00 2.33
CA ALA A 50 5.23 -10.78 2.21
C ALA A 50 4.48 -9.66 1.47
N LYS A 51 3.69 -9.99 0.45
CA LYS A 51 2.90 -9.00 -0.31
C LYS A 51 1.74 -8.44 0.51
N ILE A 52 1.08 -9.28 1.31
CA ILE A 52 0.01 -8.84 2.21
C ILE A 52 0.61 -7.97 3.33
N ALA A 53 1.74 -8.41 3.90
CA ALA A 53 2.45 -7.74 4.98
C ALA A 53 3.07 -6.38 4.57
N ALA A 54 3.34 -6.18 3.28
CA ALA A 54 3.83 -4.92 2.75
C ALA A 54 2.76 -3.81 2.77
N ASP A 55 1.47 -4.14 2.78
CA ASP A 55 0.37 -3.17 2.97
C ASP A 55 0.05 -3.04 4.47
N GLN A 56 -0.04 -1.81 4.96
CA GLN A 56 -0.28 -1.54 6.39
C GLN A 56 -1.61 -2.15 6.89
N ARG A 57 -2.65 -2.18 6.05
CA ARG A 57 -3.96 -2.75 6.38
C ARG A 57 -3.90 -4.29 6.32
N GLY A 58 -3.22 -4.84 5.32
CA GLY A 58 -2.97 -6.28 5.22
C GLY A 58 -2.19 -6.81 6.42
N LYS A 59 -1.11 -6.12 6.80
CA LYS A 59 -0.34 -6.40 8.01
C LYS A 59 -1.19 -6.35 9.28
N ALA A 60 -2.05 -5.34 9.42
CA ALA A 60 -2.92 -5.22 10.60
C ALA A 60 -3.90 -6.40 10.72
N VAL A 61 -4.46 -6.87 9.59
CA VAL A 61 -5.31 -8.08 9.55
C VAL A 61 -4.51 -9.32 9.95
N LEU A 62 -3.31 -9.51 9.38
CA LEU A 62 -2.41 -10.62 9.73
C LEU A 62 -2.05 -10.62 11.23
N ASP A 63 -1.68 -9.47 11.79
CA ASP A 63 -1.32 -9.33 13.20
C ASP A 63 -2.49 -9.61 14.14
N ARG A 64 -3.71 -9.24 13.73
CA ARG A 64 -4.95 -9.44 14.52
C ARG A 64 -5.38 -10.92 14.53
N ASP A 65 -5.39 -11.56 13.37
CA ASP A 65 -5.97 -12.91 13.23
C ASP A 65 -4.94 -14.02 13.45
N ILE A 66 -3.67 -13.74 13.14
CA ILE A 66 -2.55 -14.67 13.27
C ILE A 66 -1.41 -13.98 14.03
N PRO A 67 -1.59 -13.73 15.34
CA PRO A 67 -0.58 -13.06 16.13
C PRO A 67 0.74 -13.82 16.09
N LYS A 68 1.85 -13.08 16.03
CA LYS A 68 3.23 -13.59 15.96
C LYS A 68 3.61 -14.28 14.64
N LEU A 69 2.78 -14.25 13.60
CA LEU A 69 3.13 -14.80 12.28
C LEU A 69 4.43 -14.18 11.74
N MET A 70 4.47 -12.84 11.68
CA MET A 70 5.63 -12.09 11.16
C MET A 70 6.81 -12.03 12.14
N ALA A 71 6.54 -12.27 13.43
CA ALA A 71 7.58 -12.33 14.46
C ALA A 71 8.21 -13.72 14.59
N ASN A 72 7.71 -14.71 13.84
CA ASN A 72 8.24 -16.06 13.87
C ASN A 72 9.65 -16.08 13.26
N ARG A 73 10.60 -16.78 13.90
CA ARG A 73 11.96 -16.99 13.37
C ARG A 73 11.95 -17.60 11.97
N SER A 74 10.95 -18.43 11.67
CA SER A 74 10.80 -19.07 10.37
C SER A 74 10.11 -18.19 9.32
N TYR A 75 9.71 -16.95 9.64
CA TYR A 75 9.04 -16.05 8.69
C TYR A 75 9.75 -15.93 7.33
N PRO A 76 11.08 -15.74 7.26
CA PRO A 76 11.79 -15.65 5.98
C PRO A 76 11.72 -16.93 5.14
N MET A 77 11.38 -18.08 5.74
CA MET A 77 11.23 -19.34 5.00
C MET A 77 9.88 -19.45 4.30
N PHE A 78 8.86 -18.73 4.77
CA PHE A 78 7.50 -18.85 4.26
C PHE A 78 6.90 -17.52 3.80
N GLU A 79 7.64 -16.42 3.85
CA GLU A 79 7.14 -15.10 3.45
C GLU A 79 6.74 -15.02 1.98
N ASP A 80 7.40 -15.78 1.11
CA ASP A 80 7.06 -15.91 -0.30
C ASP A 80 5.94 -16.94 -0.58
N MET A 81 5.55 -17.72 0.43
CA MET A 81 4.45 -18.69 0.32
C MET A 81 3.11 -18.01 0.57
N SER A 82 2.05 -18.64 0.07
CA SER A 82 0.67 -18.22 0.37
C SER A 82 0.20 -18.78 1.71
N LEU A 83 -0.84 -18.17 2.28
CA LEU A 83 -1.39 -18.59 3.57
C LEU A 83 -2.00 -20.00 3.52
N ASP A 84 -2.58 -20.38 2.38
CA ASP A 84 -3.11 -21.72 2.15
C ASP A 84 -2.00 -22.78 2.12
N GLN A 85 -0.87 -22.46 1.45
CA GLN A 85 0.31 -23.33 1.43
C GLN A 85 0.92 -23.47 2.84
N ILE A 86 1.04 -22.36 3.57
CA ILE A 86 1.52 -22.37 4.96
C ILE A 86 0.61 -23.23 5.82
N ALA A 87 -0.72 -23.12 5.68
CA ALA A 87 -1.66 -23.92 6.45
C ALA A 87 -1.41 -25.43 6.28
N SER A 88 -1.18 -25.86 5.03
CA SER A 88 -0.90 -27.26 4.69
C SER A 88 0.36 -27.82 5.36
N VAL A 89 1.40 -26.99 5.54
CA VAL A 89 2.67 -27.42 6.17
C VAL A 89 2.78 -27.06 7.66
N SER A 90 1.85 -26.25 8.18
CA SER A 90 1.89 -25.72 9.56
C SER A 90 1.55 -26.74 10.65
N GLY A 91 1.14 -27.97 10.30
CA GLY A 91 0.73 -28.99 11.26
C GLY A 91 -0.53 -28.61 12.06
N GLY A 92 -1.42 -27.81 11.49
CA GLY A 92 -2.68 -27.40 12.11
C GLY A 92 -2.64 -26.09 12.90
N GLN A 93 -1.50 -25.39 12.93
CA GLN A 93 -1.40 -24.09 13.61
C GLN A 93 -2.23 -23.00 12.93
N LEU A 94 -2.33 -23.07 11.61
CA LEU A 94 -3.22 -22.26 10.79
C LEU A 94 -4.44 -23.09 10.38
N THR A 95 -5.45 -23.09 11.25
CA THR A 95 -6.71 -23.82 11.07
C THR A 95 -7.58 -23.22 9.99
N ARG A 96 -8.49 -24.01 9.40
CA ARG A 96 -9.45 -23.53 8.39
C ARG A 96 -10.28 -22.33 8.87
N ALA A 97 -10.76 -22.35 10.11
CA ALA A 97 -11.52 -21.23 10.68
C ALA A 97 -10.76 -19.90 10.66
N LYS A 98 -9.43 -19.93 10.90
CA LYS A 98 -8.58 -18.74 10.81
C LYS A 98 -8.41 -18.26 9.37
N LEU A 99 -8.28 -19.20 8.42
CA LEU A 99 -8.20 -18.86 6.99
C LEU A 99 -9.50 -18.22 6.49
N ASP A 100 -10.66 -18.75 6.90
CA ASP A 100 -11.95 -18.20 6.49
C ASP A 100 -12.17 -16.78 7.07
N LEU A 101 -11.77 -16.55 8.33
CA LEU A 101 -11.76 -15.20 8.93
C LEU A 101 -10.85 -14.26 8.15
N LEU A 102 -9.60 -14.68 7.92
CA LEU A 102 -8.63 -13.87 7.21
C LEU A 102 -9.08 -13.55 5.78
N GLN A 103 -9.70 -14.50 5.08
CA GLN A 103 -10.27 -14.27 3.75
C GLN A 103 -11.36 -13.20 3.79
N ALA A 104 -12.25 -13.23 4.78
CA ALA A 104 -13.30 -12.23 4.93
C ALA A 104 -12.71 -10.84 5.19
N ASP A 105 -11.70 -10.72 6.07
CA ASP A 105 -11.10 -9.45 6.42
C ASP A 105 -10.19 -8.87 5.34
N LEU A 106 -9.43 -9.72 4.63
CA LEU A 106 -8.69 -9.31 3.45
C LEU A 106 -9.62 -8.80 2.35
N ALA A 107 -10.78 -9.46 2.16
CA ALA A 107 -11.78 -8.97 1.23
C ALA A 107 -12.28 -7.57 1.60
N GLN A 108 -12.53 -7.27 2.88
CA GLN A 108 -12.96 -5.94 3.33
C GLN A 108 -11.96 -4.82 2.97
N ILE A 109 -10.65 -5.10 3.02
CA ILE A 109 -9.61 -4.10 2.71
C ILE A 109 -9.29 -3.99 1.21
N SER A 110 -9.54 -5.06 0.46
CA SER A 110 -9.37 -5.12 -1.00
C SER A 110 -10.57 -4.51 -1.72
N THR A 111 -11.78 -4.72 -1.22
CA THR A 111 -12.99 -4.05 -1.67
C THR A 111 -13.18 -2.73 -0.95
N ALA A 112 -12.12 -1.94 -0.82
CA ALA A 112 -12.33 -0.54 -0.52
C ALA A 112 -12.98 0.09 -1.76
N GLN A 113 -14.30 -0.11 -1.81
CA GLN A 113 -15.28 0.63 -2.54
C GLN A 113 -15.10 2.09 -2.15
N PRO A 114 -15.29 3.03 -3.09
CA PRO A 114 -15.62 4.38 -2.69
C PRO A 114 -16.89 4.29 -1.83
N THR A 115 -16.80 4.78 -0.60
CA THR A 115 -17.96 5.35 0.07
C THR A 115 -18.40 6.54 -0.77
N THR A 116 -19.22 6.27 -1.80
CA THR A 116 -20.11 7.26 -2.44
C THR A 116 -21.41 7.12 -1.66
N GLN A 117 -21.64 7.96 -0.64
CA GLN A 117 -22.24 9.30 -0.72
C GLN A 117 -23.63 9.27 -1.36
#